data_AF-A0A962YBW4-F1
#
_entry.id   AF-A0A962YBW4-F1
#
_cell.length_a   1.000
_cell.length_b   1.000
_cell.length_c   1.000
_cell.angle_alpha   90.00
_cell.angle_beta   90.00
_cell.angle_gamma   90.00
#
_symmetry.space_group_name_H-M   'P 1'
#
loop_
_entity.id
_entity.type
_entity.pdbx_description
1 polymer ?
#
loop_
_entity_poly.entity_id
_entity_poly.type
_entity_poly.pdbx_seq_one_letter_code
_entity_poly.pdbx_strand_id
1 'polypeptide(L)'
;VLVYGNRTSAEIMFREQLEDLKNRFLGRLSLVHILSREQQDIALFNGRIDRAKCQALLQYWLDVRALDTVFVCGPPAMMQAVAETLQEQGLDKQALKFELFGNAARSQRMHPARQSAASEIARCELTVLLDGRSRQLTLEKNQTNLLDAALQQGLELPYACKSGICSTCRAMLVEGKVEMDNPFALTEEDITRGYILCCQSFPLSDKLVVDFDQ
;
A
#
# COMPACT_ATOMS: atom_id res chain seq x y z
N VAL A 1 -13.93 -3.21 -18.51
CA VAL A 1 -12.85 -2.57 -19.29
C VAL A 1 -11.52 -2.84 -18.61
N LEU A 2 -10.45 -3.12 -19.36
CA LEU A 2 -9.08 -3.26 -18.84
C LEU A 2 -8.23 -2.09 -19.33
N VAL A 3 -7.75 -1.27 -18.41
CA VAL A 3 -6.78 -0.20 -18.69
C VAL A 3 -5.41 -0.70 -18.29
N TYR A 4 -4.49 -0.83 -19.24
CA TYR A 4 -3.19 -1.49 -19.02
C TYR A 4 -2.02 -0.59 -19.40
N GLY A 5 -1.25 -0.18 -18.40
CA GLY A 5 -0.12 0.75 -18.55
C GLY A 5 1.20 0.02 -18.75
N ASN A 6 1.91 0.33 -19.84
CA ASN A 6 3.23 -0.25 -20.17
C ASN A 6 4.20 0.85 -20.66
N ARG A 7 5.48 0.52 -20.83
CA ARG A 7 6.45 1.48 -21.39
C ARG A 7 6.29 1.61 -22.89
N THR A 8 6.32 0.48 -23.57
CA THR A 8 6.22 0.34 -25.02
C THR A 8 5.29 -0.83 -25.33
N SER A 9 4.82 -0.91 -26.56
CA SER A 9 3.94 -1.96 -27.03
C SER A 9 4.61 -3.33 -27.10
N ALA A 10 5.95 -3.36 -27.15
CA ALA A 10 6.76 -4.58 -27.06
C ALA A 10 6.92 -5.10 -25.62
N GLU A 11 6.80 -4.25 -24.60
CA GLU A 11 6.89 -4.64 -23.18
C GLU A 11 5.54 -5.11 -22.60
N ILE A 12 4.44 -5.06 -23.37
CA ILE A 12 3.12 -5.50 -22.92
C ILE A 12 3.16 -7.02 -22.70
N MET A 13 3.13 -7.43 -21.44
CA MET A 13 3.00 -8.85 -21.10
C MET A 13 1.66 -9.39 -21.59
N PHE A 14 1.70 -10.59 -22.18
CA PHE A 14 0.52 -11.29 -22.72
C PHE A 14 -0.27 -10.50 -23.78
N ARG A 15 0.39 -9.61 -24.55
CA ARG A 15 -0.27 -8.75 -25.53
C ARG A 15 -1.19 -9.52 -26.48
N GLU A 16 -0.67 -10.53 -27.17
CA GLU A 16 -1.44 -11.31 -28.15
C GLU A 16 -2.62 -12.02 -27.47
N GLN A 17 -2.40 -12.64 -26.31
CA GLN A 17 -3.44 -13.34 -25.56
C GLN A 17 -4.55 -12.37 -25.10
N LEU A 18 -4.20 -11.15 -24.71
CA LEU A 18 -5.17 -10.12 -24.32
C LEU A 18 -5.97 -9.62 -25.53
N GLU A 19 -5.33 -9.42 -26.68
CA GLU A 19 -6.02 -9.03 -27.91
C GLU A 19 -6.95 -10.14 -28.41
N ASP A 20 -6.52 -11.40 -28.37
CA ASP A 20 -7.33 -12.57 -28.71
C ASP A 20 -8.54 -12.68 -27.77
N LEU A 21 -8.33 -12.47 -26.47
CA LEU A 21 -9.41 -12.48 -25.48
C LEU A 21 -10.42 -11.35 -25.73
N LYS A 22 -9.94 -10.15 -26.07
CA LYS A 22 -10.79 -9.02 -26.47
C LYS A 22 -11.60 -9.36 -27.73
N ASN A 23 -10.96 -9.92 -28.75
CA ASN A 23 -11.61 -10.30 -30.01
C ASN A 23 -12.67 -11.39 -29.82
N ARG A 24 -12.45 -12.32 -28.89
CA ARG A 24 -13.45 -13.33 -28.51
C ARG A 24 -14.64 -12.75 -27.76
N PHE A 25 -14.45 -11.67 -27.00
CA PHE A 25 -15.45 -11.10 -26.09
C PHE A 25 -15.67 -9.59 -26.31
N LEU A 26 -15.83 -9.14 -27.55
CA LEU A 26 -15.92 -7.71 -27.93
C LEU A 26 -16.96 -6.90 -27.15
N GLY A 27 -18.10 -7.51 -26.78
CA GLY A 27 -19.15 -6.85 -26.00
C GLY A 27 -18.92 -6.81 -24.48
N ARG A 28 -17.87 -7.48 -23.97
CA ARG A 28 -17.59 -7.61 -22.52
C ARG A 28 -16.22 -7.10 -22.12
N LEU A 29 -15.24 -7.22 -23.01
CA LEU A 29 -13.86 -6.79 -22.77
C LEU A 29 -13.49 -5.68 -23.75
N SER A 30 -13.36 -4.47 -23.24
CA SER A 30 -12.62 -3.38 -23.89
C SER A 30 -11.22 -3.33 -23.28
N LEU A 31 -10.20 -3.27 -24.13
CA LEU A 31 -8.79 -3.18 -23.75
C LEU A 31 -8.26 -1.80 -24.15
N VAL A 32 -7.61 -1.11 -23.22
CA VAL A 32 -7.03 0.22 -23.44
C VAL A 32 -5.57 0.17 -22.98
N HIS A 33 -4.64 0.30 -23.91
CA HIS A 33 -3.20 0.34 -23.61
C HIS A 33 -2.74 1.78 -23.43
N ILE A 34 -2.05 2.06 -22.32
CA ILE A 34 -1.43 3.37 -22.05
C ILE A 34 0.08 3.21 -22.07
N LEU A 35 0.76 3.91 -22.99
CA LEU A 35 2.18 3.74 -23.25
C LEU A 35 2.98 4.98 -22.83
N SER A 36 3.97 4.79 -21.96
CA SER A 36 4.74 5.90 -21.38
C SER A 36 5.99 6.30 -22.15
N ARG A 37 6.45 5.46 -23.09
CA ARG A 37 7.68 5.65 -23.89
C ARG A 37 7.46 5.38 -25.39
N GLU A 38 6.21 5.24 -25.82
CA GLU A 38 5.83 5.04 -27.21
C GLU A 38 4.62 5.93 -27.50
N GLN A 39 4.70 6.70 -28.59
CA GLN A 39 3.66 7.64 -28.96
C GLN A 39 2.60 6.92 -29.81
N GLN A 40 1.35 7.04 -29.37
CA GLN A 40 0.15 6.62 -30.08
C GLN A 40 -0.58 7.84 -30.65
N ASP A 41 -1.43 7.63 -31.65
CA ASP A 41 -2.18 8.70 -32.33
C ASP A 41 -3.08 9.48 -31.38
N ILE A 42 -3.66 8.78 -30.40
CA ILE A 42 -4.57 9.36 -29.42
C ILE A 42 -3.79 9.75 -28.16
N ALA A 43 -3.71 11.05 -27.89
CA ALA A 43 -3.01 11.61 -26.73
C ALA A 43 -3.51 11.03 -25.38
N LEU A 44 -4.80 10.65 -25.30
CA LEU A 44 -5.37 9.98 -24.13
C LEU A 44 -4.65 8.68 -23.78
N PHE A 45 -4.03 8.01 -24.75
CA PHE A 45 -3.35 6.73 -24.53
C PHE A 45 -1.83 6.86 -24.33
N ASN A 46 -1.30 8.08 -24.26
CA ASN A 46 0.14 8.32 -24.05
C ASN A 46 0.46 8.73 -22.61
N GLY A 47 1.65 8.39 -22.12
CA GLY A 47 2.14 8.77 -20.80
C GLY A 47 1.91 7.70 -19.73
N ARG A 48 1.74 8.14 -18.47
CA ARG A 48 1.50 7.25 -17.33
C ARG A 48 0.03 7.31 -16.91
N ILE A 49 -0.40 6.29 -16.17
CA ILE A 49 -1.66 6.32 -15.45
C ILE A 49 -1.42 7.15 -14.19
N ASP A 50 -1.88 8.40 -14.22
CA ASP A 50 -1.88 9.34 -13.11
C ASP A 50 -3.29 9.92 -12.93
N ARG A 51 -3.43 10.89 -12.02
CA ARG A 51 -4.71 11.54 -11.73
C ARG A 51 -5.32 12.18 -12.98
N ALA A 52 -4.54 12.94 -13.74
CA ALA A 52 -5.02 13.61 -14.95
C ALA A 52 -5.46 12.59 -16.01
N LYS A 53 -4.71 11.50 -16.16
CA LYS A 53 -5.07 10.40 -17.06
C LYS A 53 -6.36 9.71 -16.64
N CYS A 54 -6.52 9.43 -15.35
CA CYS A 54 -7.73 8.79 -14.81
C CYS A 54 -8.95 9.67 -15.03
N GLN A 55 -8.86 10.98 -14.74
CA GLN A 55 -9.93 11.94 -15.00
C GLN A 55 -10.31 11.99 -16.48
N ALA A 56 -9.33 12.04 -17.39
CA ALA A 56 -9.60 12.05 -18.82
C ALA A 56 -10.27 10.75 -19.30
N LEU A 57 -9.88 9.58 -18.77
CA LEU A 57 -10.56 8.31 -19.08
C LEU A 57 -12.01 8.30 -18.60
N LEU A 58 -12.28 8.82 -17.40
CA LEU A 58 -13.64 8.91 -16.86
C LEU A 58 -14.50 9.93 -17.62
N GLN A 59 -13.88 10.99 -18.15
CA GLN A 59 -14.60 11.99 -18.93
C GLN A 59 -15.00 11.47 -20.32
N TYR A 60 -14.12 10.74 -20.99
CA TYR A 60 -14.29 10.42 -22.42
C TYR A 60 -14.57 8.95 -22.72
N TRP A 61 -14.30 8.04 -21.79
CA TRP A 61 -14.28 6.59 -22.08
C TRP A 61 -15.07 5.73 -21.08
N LEU A 62 -15.16 6.14 -19.81
CA LEU A 62 -15.70 5.32 -18.72
C LEU A 62 -16.73 6.10 -17.90
N ASP A 63 -17.98 5.64 -17.83
CA ASP A 63 -18.92 6.17 -16.84
C ASP A 63 -18.71 5.48 -15.50
N VAL A 64 -18.27 6.24 -14.49
CA VAL A 64 -18.05 5.75 -13.13
C VAL A 64 -19.29 5.09 -12.52
N ARG A 65 -20.49 5.56 -12.87
CA ARG A 65 -21.76 5.05 -12.34
C ARG A 65 -22.13 3.68 -12.91
N ALA A 66 -21.50 3.28 -14.01
CA ALA A 66 -21.67 1.98 -14.62
C ALA A 66 -20.64 0.94 -14.12
N LEU A 67 -19.78 1.31 -13.14
CA LEU A 67 -18.76 0.42 -12.59
C LEU A 67 -19.26 -0.26 -11.32
N ASP A 68 -19.45 -1.59 -11.37
CA ASP A 68 -19.83 -2.37 -10.19
C ASP A 68 -18.66 -2.63 -9.24
N THR A 69 -17.45 -2.88 -9.78
CA THR A 69 -16.24 -3.17 -9.02
C THR A 69 -15.02 -2.79 -9.85
N VAL A 70 -14.02 -2.19 -9.20
CA VAL A 70 -12.76 -1.79 -9.83
C VAL A 70 -11.61 -2.47 -9.13
N PHE A 71 -10.82 -3.23 -9.88
CA PHE A 71 -9.57 -3.82 -9.41
C PHE A 71 -8.40 -2.97 -9.88
N VAL A 72 -7.52 -2.60 -8.95
CA VAL A 72 -6.36 -1.75 -9.23
C VAL A 72 -5.10 -2.42 -8.69
N CYS A 73 -4.14 -2.63 -9.58
CA CYS A 73 -2.84 -3.22 -9.26
C CYS A 73 -1.75 -2.47 -10.03
N GLY A 74 -0.66 -2.11 -9.35
CA GLY A 74 0.49 -1.46 -9.96
C GLY A 74 1.34 -0.68 -8.96
N PRO A 75 2.11 0.32 -9.41
CA PRO A 75 2.91 1.16 -8.51
C PRO A 75 2.04 1.93 -7.48
N PRO A 76 2.47 2.10 -6.21
CA PRO A 76 1.67 2.75 -5.17
C PRO A 76 1.12 4.13 -5.56
N ALA A 77 1.94 5.00 -6.15
CA ALA A 77 1.52 6.33 -6.58
C ALA A 77 0.42 6.29 -7.66
N MET A 78 0.48 5.29 -8.56
CA MET A 78 -0.58 5.08 -9.56
C MET A 78 -1.87 4.63 -8.90
N MET A 79 -1.79 3.63 -8.03
CA MET A 79 -2.98 3.07 -7.36
C MET A 79 -3.68 4.12 -6.52
N GLN A 80 -2.92 4.93 -5.77
CA GLN A 80 -3.44 6.04 -4.98
C GLN A 80 -4.14 7.07 -5.89
N ALA A 81 -3.50 7.50 -6.97
CA ALA A 81 -4.09 8.48 -7.88
C ALA A 81 -5.40 7.98 -8.52
N VAL A 82 -5.46 6.70 -8.91
CA VAL A 82 -6.68 6.07 -9.45
C VAL A 82 -7.77 6.01 -8.38
N ALA A 83 -7.42 5.62 -7.16
CA ALA A 83 -8.34 5.50 -6.05
C ALA A 83 -9.03 6.81 -5.71
N GLU A 84 -8.23 7.84 -5.44
CA GLU A 84 -8.72 9.17 -5.09
C GLU A 84 -9.61 9.72 -6.19
N THR A 85 -9.21 9.57 -7.46
CA THR A 85 -9.99 10.06 -8.60
C THR A 85 -11.35 9.36 -8.71
N LEU A 86 -11.40 8.02 -8.57
CA LEU A 86 -12.64 7.27 -8.66
C LEU A 86 -13.59 7.60 -7.50
N GLN A 87 -13.06 7.73 -6.29
CA GLN A 87 -13.85 8.09 -5.11
C GLN A 87 -14.42 9.51 -5.21
N GLU A 88 -13.63 10.48 -5.70
CA GLU A 88 -14.11 11.84 -5.96
C GLU A 88 -15.23 11.90 -7.00
N GLN A 89 -15.23 10.96 -7.95
CA GLN A 89 -16.28 10.80 -8.95
C GLN A 89 -17.47 9.97 -8.45
N GLY A 90 -17.47 9.58 -7.17
CA GLY A 90 -18.60 8.92 -6.51
C GLY A 90 -18.58 7.39 -6.54
N LEU A 91 -17.46 6.75 -6.91
CA LEU A 91 -17.33 5.32 -6.74
C LEU A 91 -17.28 4.96 -5.24
N ASP A 92 -18.07 3.97 -4.84
CA ASP A 92 -18.04 3.45 -3.47
C ASP A 92 -16.64 2.88 -3.15
N LYS A 93 -16.09 3.25 -1.98
CA LYS A 93 -14.85 2.70 -1.43
C LYS A 93 -14.88 1.18 -1.36
N GLN A 94 -16.04 0.57 -1.10
CA GLN A 94 -16.18 -0.89 -1.05
C GLN A 94 -16.07 -1.56 -2.42
N ALA A 95 -16.41 -0.86 -3.50
CA ALA A 95 -16.29 -1.35 -4.87
C ALA A 95 -14.84 -1.33 -5.39
N LEU A 96 -13.94 -0.63 -4.68
CA LEU A 96 -12.55 -0.50 -5.06
C LEU A 96 -11.68 -1.57 -4.36
N LYS A 97 -11.02 -2.40 -5.14
CA LYS A 97 -10.17 -3.50 -4.68
C LYS A 97 -8.74 -3.25 -5.12
N PHE A 98 -7.80 -3.40 -4.19
CA PHE A 98 -6.39 -3.20 -4.47
C PHE A 98 -5.61 -4.49 -4.31
N GLU A 99 -4.63 -4.66 -5.17
CA GLU A 99 -3.57 -5.63 -4.98
C GLU A 99 -2.23 -4.91 -5.11
N LEU A 100 -1.49 -4.86 -4.00
CA LEU A 100 -0.17 -4.25 -3.96
C LEU A 100 0.90 -5.31 -4.18
N PHE A 101 1.76 -5.12 -5.17
CA PHE A 101 2.91 -5.98 -5.41
C PHE A 101 4.22 -5.25 -5.17
N GLY A 102 5.17 -5.97 -4.55
CA GLY A 102 6.51 -5.50 -4.27
C GLY A 102 6.66 -4.83 -2.91
N ASN A 103 7.90 -4.58 -2.54
CA ASN A 103 8.21 -3.72 -1.42
C ASN A 103 7.84 -2.31 -1.88
N ALA A 104 6.65 -1.80 -1.51
CA ALA A 104 6.33 -0.38 -1.61
C ALA A 104 7.57 0.35 -1.11
N ALA A 105 8.31 0.94 -2.05
CA ALA A 105 9.73 1.25 -1.88
C ALA A 105 9.89 1.88 -0.52
N ARG A 106 10.58 1.18 0.40
CA ARG A 106 10.81 1.51 1.81
C ARG A 106 10.70 3.01 1.91
N SER A 107 9.51 3.51 2.22
CA SER A 107 9.28 4.94 2.12
C SER A 107 10.00 5.44 3.34
N GLN A 108 11.28 5.75 3.16
CA GLN A 108 11.95 6.71 3.98
C GLN A 108 11.21 8.02 3.71
N ARG A 109 9.98 8.13 4.22
CA ARG A 109 9.59 9.37 4.84
C ARG A 109 10.64 9.53 5.93
N MET A 110 11.74 10.17 5.56
CA MET A 110 12.60 10.86 6.50
C MET A 110 11.69 11.94 7.07
N HIS A 111 10.87 11.56 8.04
CA HIS A 111 10.09 12.49 8.82
C HIS A 111 11.11 13.45 9.45
N PRO A 112 10.92 14.78 9.34
CA PRO A 112 11.86 15.75 9.87
C PRO A 112 12.11 15.59 11.38
N ALA A 113 11.18 14.97 12.11
CA ALA A 113 11.37 14.55 13.50
C ALA A 113 12.52 13.53 13.72
N ARG A 114 12.94 12.79 12.68
CA ARG A 114 14.09 11.87 12.72
C ARG A 114 15.44 12.58 12.55
N GLN A 115 15.48 13.87 12.20
CA GLN A 115 16.73 14.63 11.99
C GLN A 115 17.09 15.58 13.15
N SER A 116 16.20 15.86 14.10
CA SER A 116 16.45 16.83 15.17
C SER A 116 16.64 16.17 16.53
N ALA A 117 17.76 15.45 16.72
CA ALA A 117 18.38 15.27 18.04
C ALA A 117 19.76 14.63 17.88
N ALA A 118 20.80 15.45 17.81
CA ALA A 118 22.16 15.03 18.18
C ALA A 118 22.31 14.94 19.71
N SER A 119 21.28 14.45 20.42
CA SER A 119 21.17 14.47 21.88
C SER A 119 20.40 13.23 22.34
N GLU A 120 21.12 12.30 22.97
CA GLU A 120 20.65 11.04 23.58
C GLU A 120 19.83 10.10 22.68
N ILE A 121 20.26 8.84 22.60
CA ILE A 121 19.46 7.77 21.99
C ILE A 121 18.24 7.57 22.88
N ALA A 122 17.11 8.20 22.52
CA ALA A 122 15.85 7.99 23.20
C ALA A 122 15.44 6.52 23.05
N ARG A 123 15.18 5.85 24.16
CA ARG A 123 14.82 4.43 24.19
C ARG A 123 13.33 4.25 24.43
N CYS A 124 12.81 3.12 23.97
CA CYS A 124 11.47 2.65 24.23
C CYS A 124 11.54 1.24 24.83
N GLU A 125 10.82 1.01 25.92
CA GLU A 125 10.55 -0.34 26.43
C GLU A 125 9.33 -0.91 25.70
N LEU A 126 9.53 -1.93 24.88
CA LEU A 126 8.47 -2.65 24.19
C LEU A 126 8.19 -3.95 24.92
N THR A 127 6.94 -4.15 25.32
CA THR A 127 6.42 -5.44 25.73
C THR A 127 5.66 -6.06 24.57
N VAL A 128 6.02 -7.29 24.18
CA VAL A 128 5.31 -8.07 23.17
C VAL A 128 4.61 -9.23 23.84
N LEU A 129 3.29 -9.35 23.65
CA LEU A 129 2.51 -10.53 23.98
C LEU A 129 2.34 -11.37 22.70
N LEU A 130 2.76 -12.63 22.76
CA LEU A 130 2.63 -13.61 21.67
C LEU A 130 2.58 -15.02 22.26
N ASP A 131 1.61 -15.82 21.83
CA ASP A 131 1.36 -17.19 22.30
C ASP A 131 1.21 -17.27 23.84
N GLY A 132 0.53 -16.28 24.44
CA GLY A 132 0.34 -16.18 25.88
C GLY A 132 1.61 -15.87 26.68
N ARG A 133 2.71 -15.50 26.02
CA ARG A 133 3.98 -15.14 26.65
C ARG A 133 4.27 -13.66 26.46
N SER A 134 4.75 -13.02 27.52
CA SER A 134 5.22 -11.63 27.48
C SER A 134 6.75 -11.59 27.39
N ARG A 135 7.29 -10.82 26.44
CA ARG A 135 8.72 -10.50 26.35
C ARG A 135 8.94 -9.00 26.32
N GLN A 136 9.92 -8.52 27.05
CA GLN A 136 10.34 -7.12 27.03
C GLN A 136 11.61 -6.95 26.22
N LEU A 137 11.63 -5.90 25.42
CA LEU A 137 12.73 -5.50 24.55
C LEU A 137 12.98 -4.01 24.73
N THR A 138 14.23 -3.58 24.57
CA THR A 138 14.56 -2.15 24.53
C THR A 138 14.87 -1.76 23.10
N LEU A 139 14.15 -0.77 22.57
CA LEU A 139 14.32 -0.27 21.21
C LEU A 139 14.89 1.14 21.24
N GLU A 140 15.68 1.48 20.23
CA GLU A 140 16.05 2.86 19.95
C GLU A 140 14.95 3.53 19.13
N LYS A 141 14.44 4.67 19.60
CA LYS A 141 13.45 5.44 18.85
C LYS A 141 14.06 5.96 17.55
N ASN A 142 13.22 6.13 16.53
CA ASN A 142 13.56 6.76 15.25
C ASN A 142 14.56 6.04 14.33
N GLN A 143 15.05 4.84 14.67
CA GLN A 143 15.95 4.07 13.79
C GLN A 143 15.28 2.90 13.10
N THR A 144 14.61 2.04 13.87
CA THR A 144 14.14 0.72 13.40
C THR A 144 12.66 0.55 13.76
N ASN A 145 11.89 -0.07 12.86
CA ASN A 145 10.49 -0.41 13.14
C ASN A 145 10.39 -1.53 14.19
N LEU A 146 9.21 -1.68 14.80
CA LEU A 146 8.99 -2.64 15.89
C LEU A 146 9.36 -4.08 15.50
N LEU A 147 9.01 -4.51 14.28
CA LEU A 147 9.30 -5.87 13.81
C LEU A 147 10.81 -6.11 13.68
N ASP A 148 11.52 -5.25 12.96
CA ASP A 148 12.95 -5.45 12.71
C ASP A 148 13.77 -5.35 14.00
N ALA A 149 13.38 -4.49 14.94
CA ALA A 149 14.03 -4.39 16.25
C ALA A 149 13.83 -5.64 17.10
N ALA A 150 12.64 -6.25 17.07
CA ALA A 150 12.37 -7.51 17.74
C ALA A 150 13.18 -8.67 17.13
N LEU A 151 13.20 -8.77 15.80
CA LEU A 151 13.98 -9.80 15.09
C LEU A 151 15.49 -9.68 15.36
N GLN A 152 16.03 -8.45 15.42
CA GLN A 152 17.44 -8.21 15.77
C GLN A 152 17.81 -8.69 17.18
N GLN A 153 16.85 -8.69 18.11
CA GLN A 153 17.01 -9.20 19.47
C GLN A 153 16.63 -10.69 19.61
N GLY A 154 16.42 -11.39 18.49
CA GLY A 154 16.11 -12.81 18.45
C GLY A 154 14.68 -13.17 18.85
N LEU A 155 13.76 -12.19 18.89
CA LEU A 155 12.34 -12.47 19.05
C LEU A 155 11.70 -12.69 17.69
N GLU A 156 11.31 -13.93 17.41
CA GLU A 156 10.55 -14.28 16.22
C GLU A 156 9.11 -13.80 16.37
N LEU A 157 8.71 -12.88 15.48
CA LEU A 157 7.34 -12.41 15.36
C LEU A 157 6.73 -12.88 14.04
N PRO A 158 5.39 -13.01 13.94
CA PRO A 158 4.74 -13.28 12.67
C PRO A 158 5.03 -12.18 11.62
N TYR A 159 5.61 -12.51 10.47
CA TYR A 159 5.77 -11.58 9.34
C TYR A 159 5.90 -12.31 7.99
N ALA A 160 5.65 -11.58 6.89
CA ALA A 160 5.89 -12.07 5.52
C ALA A 160 6.53 -11.00 4.61
N CYS A 161 5.84 -9.89 4.32
CA CYS A 161 6.29 -8.93 3.29
C CYS A 161 7.25 -7.83 3.77
N LYS A 162 7.18 -7.43 5.04
CA LYS A 162 7.83 -6.23 5.62
C LYS A 162 7.53 -4.89 4.90
N SER A 163 6.51 -4.83 4.05
CA SER A 163 6.15 -3.63 3.26
C SER A 163 4.76 -3.07 3.57
N GLY A 164 4.10 -3.57 4.62
CA GLY A 164 2.80 -3.06 5.06
C GLY A 164 1.59 -3.52 4.25
N ILE A 165 1.71 -4.59 3.45
CA ILE A 165 0.67 -5.05 2.50
C ILE A 165 0.02 -6.40 2.85
N CYS A 166 0.67 -7.25 3.67
CA CYS A 166 0.19 -8.64 3.91
C CYS A 166 -0.59 -8.85 5.22
N SER A 167 -0.60 -7.88 6.13
CA SER A 167 -1.15 -8.00 7.50
C SER A 167 -0.60 -9.09 8.42
N THR A 168 0.38 -9.91 8.00
CA THR A 168 0.96 -10.96 8.86
C THR A 168 1.57 -10.43 10.15
N CYS A 169 2.17 -9.23 10.14
CA CYS A 169 2.74 -8.60 11.33
C CYS A 169 1.76 -7.66 12.06
N ARG A 170 0.46 -7.87 11.88
CA ARG A 170 -0.56 -7.09 12.57
C ARG A 170 -0.57 -7.45 14.06
N ALA A 171 -0.64 -6.44 14.92
CA ALA A 171 -0.79 -6.59 16.36
C ALA A 171 -1.73 -5.50 16.89
N MET A 172 -2.33 -5.74 18.05
CA MET A 172 -3.07 -4.72 18.79
C MET A 172 -2.11 -3.84 19.60
N LEU A 173 -2.23 -2.52 19.51
CA LEU A 173 -1.51 -1.60 20.38
C LEU A 173 -2.29 -1.42 21.68
N VAL A 174 -1.81 -2.07 22.75
CA VAL A 174 -2.46 -2.06 24.08
C VAL A 174 -2.05 -0.83 24.89
N GLU A 175 -0.80 -0.38 24.77
CA GLU A 175 -0.27 0.78 25.48
C GLU A 175 0.71 1.57 24.60
N GLY A 176 0.64 2.90 24.70
CA GLY A 176 1.57 3.84 24.09
C GLY A 176 1.14 4.36 22.73
N LYS A 177 2.09 4.91 21.95
CA LYS A 177 1.82 5.55 20.66
C LYS A 177 2.90 5.18 19.65
N VAL A 178 2.47 4.91 18.42
CA VAL A 178 3.35 4.64 17.28
C VAL A 178 3.02 5.57 16.12
N GLU A 179 4.00 5.81 15.27
CA GLU A 179 3.81 6.34 13.92
C GLU A 179 3.92 5.19 12.93
N MET A 180 2.98 5.08 11.98
CA MET A 180 3.01 4.08 10.91
C MET A 180 3.35 4.70 9.57
N ASP A 181 4.39 4.20 8.90
CA ASP A 181 4.79 4.68 7.57
C ASP A 181 3.71 4.36 6.52
N ASN A 182 3.27 3.09 6.44
CA ASN A 182 2.31 2.60 5.43
C ASN A 182 1.29 1.60 6.02
N PRO A 183 0.10 2.05 6.48
CA PRO A 183 -0.92 1.17 7.04
C PRO A 183 -1.79 0.49 5.96
N PHE A 184 -1.26 0.22 4.75
CA PHE A 184 -2.08 -0.18 3.59
C PHE A 184 -2.89 -1.45 3.77
N ALA A 185 -2.41 -2.39 4.59
CA ALA A 185 -3.12 -3.63 4.87
C ALA A 185 -4.18 -3.52 5.98
N LEU A 186 -4.35 -2.33 6.57
CA LEU A 186 -5.35 -2.05 7.61
C LEU A 186 -6.45 -1.15 7.07
N THR A 187 -7.69 -1.45 7.45
CA THR A 187 -8.82 -0.54 7.24
C THR A 187 -8.82 0.59 8.26
N GLU A 188 -9.60 1.64 8.02
CA GLU A 188 -9.81 2.71 9.03
C GLU A 188 -10.43 2.18 10.32
N GLU A 189 -11.29 1.17 10.22
CA GLU A 189 -11.85 0.48 11.39
C GLU A 189 -10.77 -0.26 12.18
N ASP A 190 -9.87 -0.98 11.50
CA ASP A 190 -8.75 -1.67 12.15
C ASP A 190 -7.87 -0.67 12.93
N ILE A 191 -7.51 0.45 12.31
CA ILE A 191 -6.69 1.50 12.93
C ILE A 191 -7.43 2.10 14.14
N THR A 192 -8.72 2.37 14.01
CA THR A 192 -9.55 2.94 15.08
C THR A 192 -9.68 1.97 16.27
N ARG A 193 -9.71 0.67 16.00
CA ARG A 193 -9.70 -0.39 17.00
C ARG A 193 -8.34 -0.58 17.69
N GLY A 194 -7.28 0.09 17.19
CA GLY A 194 -5.94 0.04 17.77
C GLY A 194 -4.99 -0.94 17.10
N TYR A 195 -5.36 -1.55 15.96
CA TYR A 195 -4.43 -2.42 15.23
C TYR A 195 -3.34 -1.62 14.53
N ILE A 196 -2.13 -2.18 14.55
CA ILE A 196 -0.94 -1.62 13.91
C ILE A 196 -0.23 -2.68 13.07
N LEU A 197 0.61 -2.25 12.13
CA LEU A 197 1.53 -3.14 11.41
C LEU A 197 2.93 -2.98 11.99
N CYS A 198 3.44 -3.95 12.76
CA CYS A 198 4.73 -3.83 13.45
C CYS A 198 5.91 -3.57 12.48
N CYS A 199 5.84 -4.06 11.23
CA CYS A 199 6.87 -3.80 10.22
C CYS A 199 6.89 -2.36 9.69
N GLN A 200 5.84 -1.58 9.92
CA GLN A 200 5.72 -0.18 9.50
C GLN A 200 5.63 0.78 10.70
N SER A 201 5.61 0.27 11.93
CA SER A 201 5.38 1.06 13.15
C SER A 201 6.69 1.46 13.80
N PHE A 202 6.79 2.73 14.21
CA PHE A 202 7.91 3.30 14.95
C PHE A 202 7.44 3.86 16.30
N PRO A 203 8.20 3.66 17.39
CA PRO A 203 7.79 4.11 18.72
C PRO A 203 7.83 5.63 18.86
N LEU A 204 6.74 6.23 19.36
CA LEU A 204 6.70 7.63 19.78
C LEU A 204 6.79 7.76 21.32
N SER A 205 6.19 6.84 22.07
CA SER A 205 6.23 6.78 23.53
C SER A 205 7.45 6.05 24.09
N ASP A 206 7.79 6.29 25.37
CA ASP A 206 8.89 5.60 26.08
C ASP A 206 8.54 4.16 26.44
N LYS A 207 7.24 3.83 26.47
CA LYS A 207 6.71 2.50 26.75
C LYS A 207 5.68 2.12 25.69
N LEU A 208 5.74 0.87 25.24
CA LEU A 208 4.81 0.27 24.30
C LEU A 208 4.43 -1.13 24.76
N VAL A 209 3.17 -1.49 24.56
CA VAL A 209 2.70 -2.87 24.72
C VAL A 209 1.95 -3.25 23.45
N VAL A 210 2.38 -4.31 22.78
CA VAL A 210 1.73 -4.86 21.59
C VAL A 210 1.32 -6.31 21.82
N ASP A 211 0.12 -6.65 21.39
CA ASP A 211 -0.47 -7.98 21.57
C ASP A 211 -0.78 -8.62 20.20
N PHE A 212 -0.11 -9.72 19.91
CA PHE A 212 -0.28 -10.52 18.69
C PHE A 212 -1.38 -11.58 18.82
N ASP A 213 -1.96 -11.78 20.00
CA ASP A 213 -2.97 -12.81 20.26
C ASP A 213 -4.42 -12.31 20.00
N GLN A 214 -4.58 -11.10 19.44
CA GLN A 214 -5.87 -10.39 19.16
C GLN A 214 -6.30 -10.38 17.68
#